data_AF-H1Z2U1-F1
#
_entry.id   AF-H1Z2U1-F1
#
_cell.length_a   1.000
_cell.length_b   1.000
_cell.length_c   1.000
_cell.angle_alpha   90.00
_cell.angle_beta   90.00
_cell.angle_gamma   90.00
#
_symmetry.space_group_name_H-M   'P 1'
#
loop_
_entity.id
_entity.type
_entity.pdbx_description
1 polymer ?
#
loop_
_entity_poly.entity_id
_entity_poly.type
_entity_poly.pdbx_seq_one_letter_code
_entity_poly.pdbx_strand_id
1 'polypeptide(L)'
;MTTIDINFTKYEESVEMKRKDIEFTLNFEGAIPARKDILDEISLCYGAPQELVALDKLRTVRGKKQANGKARIYPDSQTMKRCEKKPRK
;
A
#
# COMPACT_ATOMS: atom_id res chain seq x y z
N MET A 1 21.51 -3.65 3.13
CA MET A 1 20.17 -4.22 2.88
C MET A 1 19.25 -3.59 3.89
N THR A 2 18.27 -2.82 3.46
CA THR A 2 17.30 -2.20 4.37
C THR A 2 16.31 -3.28 4.78
N THR A 3 16.27 -3.64 6.05
CA THR A 3 15.25 -4.55 6.55
C THR A 3 13.94 -3.78 6.65
N ILE A 4 12.93 -4.26 5.92
CA ILE A 4 11.58 -3.70 5.93
C ILE A 4 10.68 -4.73 6.61
N ASP A 5 9.91 -4.28 7.58
CA ASP A 5 8.92 -5.08 8.30
C ASP A 5 7.56 -4.40 8.13
N ILE A 6 6.61 -5.12 7.51
CA ILE A 6 5.27 -4.61 7.25
C ILE A 6 4.29 -5.32 8.17
N ASN A 7 3.78 -4.58 9.15
CA ASN A 7 2.74 -5.08 10.05
C ASN A 7 1.36 -4.60 9.58
N PHE A 8 0.53 -5.53 9.10
CA PHE A 8 -0.83 -5.22 8.67
C PHE A 8 -1.75 -5.08 9.89
N THR A 9 -2.29 -3.88 10.10
CA THR A 9 -3.12 -3.57 11.27
C THR A 9 -4.60 -3.71 10.98
N LYS A 10 -5.02 -3.48 9.73
CA LYS A 10 -6.42 -3.60 9.33
C LYS A 10 -6.53 -4.16 7.92
N TYR A 11 -7.48 -5.05 7.72
CA TYR A 11 -7.89 -5.57 6.42
C TYR A 11 -9.39 -5.40 6.28
N GLU A 12 -9.82 -4.75 5.21
CA GLU A 12 -11.23 -4.53 4.91
C GLU A 12 -11.48 -4.86 3.43
N GLU A 13 -12.34 -5.84 3.18
CA GLU A 13 -12.73 -6.21 1.83
C GLU A 13 -14.07 -5.56 1.48
N SER A 14 -14.04 -4.66 0.51
CA SER A 14 -15.24 -3.99 0.00
C SER A 14 -15.84 -4.81 -1.14
N VAL A 15 -16.95 -5.50 -0.87
CA VAL A 15 -17.71 -6.24 -1.90
C VAL A 15 -18.29 -5.29 -2.96
N GLU A 16 -18.78 -4.11 -2.53
CA GLU A 16 -19.40 -3.13 -3.42
C GLU A 16 -18.42 -2.51 -4.43
N MET A 17 -17.21 -2.19 -3.98
CA MET A 17 -16.18 -1.58 -4.82
C MET A 17 -15.19 -2.60 -5.41
N LYS A 18 -15.37 -3.89 -5.08
CA LYS A 18 -14.46 -4.99 -5.45
C LYS A 18 -13.00 -4.62 -5.20
N ARG A 19 -12.66 -4.20 -3.98
CA ARG A 19 -11.30 -3.82 -3.61
C ARG A 19 -11.00 -4.22 -2.17
N LYS A 20 -9.72 -4.39 -1.86
CA LYS A 20 -9.25 -4.66 -0.49
C LYS A 20 -8.53 -3.41 0.00
N ASP A 21 -9.07 -2.77 1.03
CA ASP A 21 -8.44 -1.67 1.73
C ASP A 21 -7.64 -2.26 2.90
N ILE A 22 -6.34 -2.00 2.91
CA ILE A 22 -5.42 -2.47 3.95
C ILE A 22 -4.76 -1.29 4.63
N GLU A 23 -4.68 -1.35 5.95
CA GLU A 23 -3.90 -0.43 6.76
C GLU A 23 -2.70 -1.18 7.31
N PHE A 24 -1.54 -0.57 7.18
CA PHE A 24 -0.29 -1.19 7.61
C PHE A 24 0.62 -0.17 8.31
N THR A 25 1.45 -0.71 9.18
CA THR A 25 2.55 -0.01 9.82
C THR A 25 3.84 -0.62 9.31
N LEU A 26 4.63 0.20 8.64
CA LEU A 26 5.92 -0.14 8.09
C LEU A 26 7.01 0.27 9.08
N ASN A 27 7.74 -0.71 9.60
CA ASN A 27 8.95 -0.52 10.37
C ASN A 27 10.14 -0.74 9.44
N PHE A 28 11.13 0.14 9.51
CA PHE A 28 12.31 0.03 8.66
C PHE A 28 13.56 0.31 9.47
N GLU A 29 14.66 -0.34 9.14
CA GLU A 29 15.95 -0.04 9.74
C GLU A 29 16.82 0.79 8.82
N GLY A 30 17.04 2.06 9.20
CA GLY A 30 17.94 2.97 8.48
C GLY A 30 17.17 3.99 7.64
N ALA A 31 17.38 3.97 6.32
CA ALA A 31 16.74 4.90 5.40
C ALA A 31 15.26 4.56 5.18
N ILE A 32 14.46 5.59 4.88
CA ILE A 32 13.05 5.41 4.51
C ILE A 32 13.01 4.59 3.21
N PRO A 33 12.34 3.42 3.18
CA PRO A 33 12.28 2.60 1.98
C PRO A 33 11.56 3.35 0.87
N ALA A 34 11.98 3.11 -0.38
CA ALA A 34 11.34 3.75 -1.51
C ALA A 34 9.92 3.18 -1.67
N ARG A 35 9.03 4.02 -2.22
CA ARG A 35 7.63 3.62 -2.46
C ARG A 35 7.51 2.32 -3.26
N LYS A 36 8.46 2.08 -4.18
CA LYS A 36 8.51 0.88 -5.01
C LYS A 36 8.75 -0.39 -4.20
N ASP A 37 9.74 -0.40 -3.30
CA ASP A 37 10.03 -1.54 -2.43
C ASP A 37 8.83 -1.89 -1.54
N ILE A 38 8.13 -0.87 -1.01
CA ILE A 38 6.90 -1.08 -0.21
C ILE A 38 5.80 -1.72 -1.06
N LEU A 39 5.61 -1.24 -2.29
CA LEU A 39 4.61 -1.79 -3.21
C LEU A 39 4.93 -3.22 -3.64
N ASP A 40 6.21 -3.53 -3.84
CA ASP A 40 6.70 -4.87 -4.21
C ASP A 40 6.41 -5.88 -3.09
N GLU A 41 6.74 -5.55 -1.84
CA GLU A 41 6.44 -6.38 -0.67
C GLU A 41 4.92 -6.59 -0.49
N ILE A 42 4.11 -5.53 -0.62
CA ILE A 42 2.64 -5.65 -0.53
C ILE A 42 2.11 -6.51 -1.69
N SER A 43 2.65 -6.32 -2.90
CA SER A 43 2.30 -7.10 -4.10
C SER A 43 2.57 -8.59 -3.89
N LEU A 44 3.73 -8.94 -3.32
CA LEU A 44 4.13 -10.30 -2.95
C LEU A 44 3.22 -10.89 -1.87
N CYS A 45 2.96 -10.16 -0.78
CA CYS A 45 2.11 -10.63 0.32
C CYS A 45 0.67 -10.96 -0.12
N TYR A 46 0.10 -10.16 -1.03
CA TYR A 46 -1.30 -10.31 -1.44
C TYR A 46 -1.48 -10.98 -2.81
N GLY A 47 -0.40 -11.35 -3.50
CA GLY A 47 -0.44 -12.01 -4.80
C GLY A 47 -1.08 -11.17 -5.91
N ALA A 48 -0.96 -9.85 -5.82
CA ALA A 48 -1.53 -8.91 -6.80
C ALA A 48 -0.40 -8.12 -7.46
N PRO A 49 -0.40 -7.89 -8.78
CA PRO A 49 0.67 -7.14 -9.45
C PRO A 49 0.75 -5.70 -8.92
N GLN A 50 1.97 -5.15 -8.88
CA GLN A 50 2.25 -3.79 -8.37
C GLN A 50 1.36 -2.70 -9.00
N GLU A 51 0.97 -2.88 -10.26
CA GLU A 51 0.11 -1.96 -11.00
C GLU A 51 -1.32 -1.90 -10.46
N LEU A 52 -1.77 -2.95 -9.76
CA LEU A 52 -3.09 -3.04 -9.14
C LEU A 52 -3.07 -2.72 -7.64
N VAL A 53 -1.91 -2.38 -7.10
CA VAL A 53 -1.74 -1.96 -5.71
C VAL A 53 -1.58 -0.44 -5.69
N ALA A 54 -2.61 0.27 -5.24
CA ALA A 54 -2.55 1.71 -5.04
C ALA A 54 -2.14 2.00 -3.60
N LEU A 55 -0.91 2.49 -3.40
CA LEU A 55 -0.48 3.01 -2.12
C LEU A 55 -1.02 4.43 -1.92
N ASP A 56 -1.73 4.68 -0.83
CA ASP A 56 -2.20 6.01 -0.44
C ASP A 56 -1.06 6.81 0.22
N LYS A 57 -1.36 7.91 0.94
CA LYS A 57 -0.34 8.71 1.63
C LYS A 57 0.32 7.89 2.74
N LEU A 58 1.64 7.77 2.65
CA LEU A 58 2.47 7.26 3.73
C LEU A 58 2.75 8.38 4.74
N ARG A 59 2.42 8.16 6.01
CA ARG A 59 2.69 9.09 7.10
C ARG A 59 3.84 8.56 7.95
N THR A 60 5.02 9.13 7.76
CA THR A 60 6.20 8.81 8.57
C THR A 60 6.07 9.41 9.97
N VAL A 61 6.39 8.63 10.99
CA VAL A 61 6.40 9.11 12.38
C VAL A 61 7.74 9.79 12.65
N ARG A 62 7.72 11.11 12.85
CA ARG A 62 8.93 11.91 13.08
C ARG A 62 9.71 11.37 14.30
N GLY A 63 11.01 11.14 14.12
CA GLY A 63 11.89 10.64 15.19
C GLY A 63 11.80 9.12 15.44
N LYS A 64 10.96 8.39 14.68
CA LYS A 64 10.91 6.93 14.69
C LYS A 64 11.19 6.39 13.29
N LYS A 65 11.74 5.18 13.21
CA LYS A 65 11.92 4.47 11.93
C LYS A 65 10.64 3.70 11.56
N GLN A 66 9.52 4.39 11.61
CA GLN A 66 8.18 3.84 11.42
C GLN A 66 7.36 4.75 10.52
N ALA A 67 6.55 4.15 9.65
CA ALA A 67 5.59 4.85 8.83
C ALA A 67 4.25 4.12 8.82
N ASN A 68 3.15 4.87 8.83
CA ASN A 68 1.80 4.33 8.76
C ASN A 68 1.25 4.62 7.36
N GLY A 69 0.72 3.60 6.71
CA GLY A 69 0.23 3.68 5.35
C GLY A 69 -1.12 2.99 5.21
N LYS A 70 -1.83 3.39 4.15
CA LYS A 70 -2.96 2.62 3.64
C LYS A 70 -2.64 2.22 2.21
N ALA A 71 -2.96 1.00 1.83
CA ALA A 71 -2.91 0.55 0.45
C ALA A 71 -4.27 -0.02 0.05
N ARG A 72 -4.58 0.10 -1.23
CA ARG A 72 -5.77 -0.47 -1.85
C ARG A 72 -5.34 -1.45 -2.91
N ILE A 73 -5.86 -2.67 -2.82
CA ILE A 73 -5.54 -3.74 -3.75
C ILE A 73 -6.78 -3.98 -4.60
N TYR A 74 -6.59 -3.82 -5.91
CA TYR A 74 -7.62 -4.02 -6.90
C TYR A 74 -7.45 -5.40 -7.55
N PRO A 75 -8.55 -6.10 -7.85
CA PRO A 75 -8.51 -7.35 -8.60
C PRO A 75 -8.18 -7.11 -10.08
N ASP A 76 -8.62 -5.95 -10.62
CA ASP A 76 -8.54 -5.66 -12.05
C ASP A 76 -8.18 -4.20 -12.32
N SER A 77 -7.47 -3.97 -13.43
CA SER A 77 -7.11 -2.63 -13.93
C SER A 77 -8.34 -1.76 -14.22
N GLN A 78 -9.47 -2.38 -14.59
CA GLN A 78 -10.72 -1.67 -14.87
C GLN A 78 -11.33 -1.07 -13.61
N THR A 79 -11.33 -1.83 -12.52
CA THR A 79 -11.82 -1.40 -11.20
C THR A 79 -10.97 -0.27 -10.65
N MET A 80 -9.64 -0.39 -10.76
CA MET A 80 -8.70 0.65 -10.38
C MET A 80 -8.97 1.95 -11.15
N LYS A 81 -9.05 1.91 -12.50
CA LYS A 81 -9.34 3.09 -13.33
C LYS A 81 -10.69 3.74 -13.00
N ARG A 82 -11.68 2.95 -12.58
CA ARG A 82 -13.01 3.43 -12.20
C ARG A 82 -13.00 4.13 -10.84
N CYS A 83 -12.25 3.61 -9.86
CA CYS A 83 -12.15 4.14 -8.51
C CYS A 83 -11.15 5.30 -8.40
N GLU A 84 -9.96 5.17 -8.98
CA GLU A 84 -8.94 6.21 -9.04
C GLU A 84 -9.16 7.10 -10.26
N LYS A 85 -10.24 7.90 -10.23
CA LYS A 85 -10.41 8.97 -11.22
C LYS A 85 -9.20 9.89 -11.15
N LYS A 86 -8.43 9.94 -12.24
CA LYS A 86 -7.31 10.87 -12.44
C LYS A 86 -7.73 12.28 -12.00
N PRO A 87 -6.89 13.04 -11.26
CA PRO A 87 -7.15 14.46 -11.05
C PRO A 87 -7.33 15.09 -12.43
N ARG A 88 -8.47 15.77 -12.63
CA ARG A 88 -8.71 16.54 -13.85
C ARG A 88 -7.57 17.56 -13.95
N LYS A 89 -6.86 17.50 -15.08
CA LYS A 89 -5.77 18.39 -15.43
C LYS A 89 -6.31 19.81 -15.63
#